data_AF-A0AA46TKE1-F1
#
_entry.id   AF-A0AA46TKE1-F1
#
_cell.length_a   1.000
_cell.length_b   1.000
_cell.length_c   1.000
_cell.angle_alpha   90.00
_cell.angle_beta   90.00
_cell.angle_gamma   90.00
#
_symmetry.space_group_name_H-M   'P 1'
#
loop_
_entity.id
_entity.type
_entity.pdbx_description
1 polymer ?
#
loop_
_entity_poly.entity_id
_entity_poly.type
_entity_poly.pdbx_seq_one_letter_code
_entity_poly.pdbx_strand_id
1 'polypeptide(L)'
;MTDLPHPRTGELFGSPVPAGSGWPEDPATSTTPVADGPASVREGAAAAGDLHSLDARISVCQACPRLVGWREDVAVRKRRSFADEPYWGRPVAGFGDERARLLIIGLAPAANGANRTGRVFTGDRSGDWLFASLHRVGLANQAESTSAGDGLRLVGTRMLATVRCAPPANRPTTSERDTCAPWLLAELRFVLPYVRCVVALGGYGWDATLRAMRELGVAVPRPKPAFGHAARVRLGDGAAPVELLGCYHPSQQNTFTGRLTEPMLDDVLSTARDLAGIDPNHPREHDVSAHIRREVGLKRHAHGAGG
;
A
#
# COMPACT_ATOMS: atom_id res chain seq x y z
N MET A 1 6.94 -29.12 2.07
CA MET A 1 5.66 -28.49 1.69
C MET A 1 5.58 -28.60 0.18
N THR A 2 4.42 -28.95 -0.36
CA THR A 2 4.22 -29.03 -1.82
C THR A 2 4.14 -27.61 -2.37
N ASP A 3 4.88 -27.33 -3.43
CA ASP A 3 4.75 -26.06 -4.15
C ASP A 3 3.39 -25.99 -4.85
N LEU A 4 2.83 -24.78 -4.94
CA LEU A 4 1.49 -24.54 -5.46
C LEU A 4 1.51 -23.48 -6.57
N PRO A 5 0.61 -23.59 -7.55
CA PRO A 5 0.59 -22.67 -8.69
C PRO A 5 0.10 -21.29 -8.27
N HIS A 6 0.86 -20.25 -8.57
CA HIS A 6 0.38 -18.88 -8.44
C HIS A 6 -0.84 -18.66 -9.34
N PRO A 7 -1.93 -18.06 -8.82
CA PRO A 7 -3.23 -18.01 -9.51
C PRO A 7 -3.21 -17.29 -10.86
N ARG A 8 -2.18 -16.47 -11.13
CA ARG A 8 -2.06 -15.73 -12.40
C ARG A 8 -1.01 -16.29 -13.34
N THR A 9 0.15 -16.71 -12.84
CA THR A 9 1.30 -17.11 -13.67
C THR A 9 1.39 -18.63 -13.83
N GLY A 10 0.75 -19.40 -12.96
CA GLY A 10 0.86 -20.86 -12.92
C GLY A 10 2.20 -21.38 -12.40
N GLU A 11 3.18 -20.50 -12.19
CA GLU A 11 4.48 -20.84 -11.60
C GLU A 11 4.31 -21.41 -10.19
N LEU A 12 5.13 -22.40 -9.85
CA LEU A 12 5.03 -23.12 -8.59
C LEU A 12 5.85 -22.41 -7.51
N PHE A 13 5.23 -22.14 -6.37
CA PHE A 13 5.88 -21.52 -5.22
C PHE A 13 5.62 -22.27 -3.92
N GLY A 14 6.61 -22.22 -3.03
CA GLY A 14 6.44 -22.57 -1.62
C GLY A 14 5.46 -21.61 -0.90
N SER A 15 4.99 -22.02 0.27
CA SER A 15 4.04 -21.26 1.08
C SER A 15 4.42 -21.38 2.56
N PRO A 16 5.00 -20.35 3.20
CA PRO A 16 5.31 -19.00 2.67
C PRO A 16 6.25 -18.98 1.47
N VAL A 17 6.11 -17.96 0.63
CA VAL A 17 6.95 -17.74 -0.56
C VAL A 17 8.34 -17.24 -0.13
N PRO A 18 9.44 -17.94 -0.47
CA PRO A 18 10.80 -17.46 -0.22
C PRO A 18 11.12 -16.17 -0.98
N ALA A 19 11.92 -15.28 -0.38
CA ALA A 19 12.34 -14.04 -1.01
C ALA A 19 13.21 -14.28 -2.26
N GLY A 20 12.93 -13.54 -3.35
CA GLY A 20 13.68 -13.66 -4.59
C GLY A 20 13.40 -14.95 -5.37
N SER A 21 12.32 -15.67 -5.06
CA SER A 21 11.90 -16.87 -5.79
C SER A 21 11.25 -16.58 -7.14
N GLY A 22 11.09 -15.31 -7.52
CA GLY A 22 10.44 -14.89 -8.76
C GLY A 22 8.95 -14.55 -8.60
N TRP A 23 8.45 -14.45 -7.37
CA TRP A 23 7.05 -14.02 -7.13
C TRP A 23 6.78 -12.68 -7.82
N PRO A 24 5.66 -12.53 -8.55
CA PRO A 24 5.36 -11.27 -9.24
C PRO A 24 5.37 -10.09 -8.29
N GLU A 25 6.02 -8.99 -8.69
CA GLU A 25 6.15 -7.76 -7.89
C GLU A 25 6.95 -7.92 -6.57
N ASP A 26 7.69 -9.03 -6.36
CA ASP A 26 8.61 -9.16 -5.20
C ASP A 26 9.78 -8.18 -5.35
N PRO A 27 9.94 -7.19 -4.44
CA PRO A 27 11.06 -6.26 -4.52
C PRO A 27 12.36 -6.86 -3.97
N ALA A 28 12.30 -7.99 -3.25
CA ALA A 28 13.47 -8.61 -2.63
C ALA A 28 14.14 -9.65 -3.52
N THR A 29 15.42 -9.85 -3.22
CA THR A 29 16.23 -10.97 -3.73
C THR A 29 16.55 -11.90 -2.56
N SER A 30 17.15 -13.06 -2.85
CA SER A 30 17.60 -13.99 -1.82
C SER A 30 18.69 -13.43 -0.89
N THR A 31 19.34 -12.32 -1.27
CA THR A 31 20.40 -11.65 -0.49
C THR A 31 19.93 -10.36 0.18
N THR A 32 18.66 -9.99 0.08
CA THR A 32 18.13 -8.79 0.73
C THR A 32 18.27 -8.91 2.26
N PRO A 33 18.90 -7.93 2.95
CA PRO A 33 19.13 -8.01 4.39
C PRO A 33 17.83 -8.07 5.20
N VAL A 34 17.76 -9.06 6.11
CA VAL A 34 16.61 -9.26 7.00
C VAL A 34 16.76 -8.44 8.27
N ALA A 35 15.71 -7.70 8.64
CA ALA A 35 15.61 -7.08 9.96
C ALA A 35 14.87 -8.03 10.92
N ASP A 36 15.55 -8.48 11.96
CA ASP A 36 15.11 -9.46 12.97
C ASP A 36 14.72 -8.84 14.32
N GLY A 37 14.83 -7.51 14.47
CA GLY A 37 14.44 -6.81 15.69
C GLY A 37 14.30 -5.29 15.49
N PRO A 38 13.84 -4.56 16.53
CA PRO A 38 13.59 -3.12 16.41
C PRO A 38 14.82 -2.28 16.04
N ALA A 39 16.03 -2.71 16.44
CA ALA A 39 17.28 -2.02 16.08
C ALA A 39 17.61 -2.20 14.59
N SER A 40 17.60 -3.44 14.09
CA SER A 40 17.85 -3.74 12.69
C SER A 40 16.78 -3.16 11.76
N VAL A 41 15.55 -2.95 12.24
CA VAL A 41 14.53 -2.18 11.52
C VAL A 41 14.94 -0.70 11.35
N ARG A 42 15.40 -0.04 12.42
CA ARG A 42 15.86 1.36 12.32
C ARG A 42 17.07 1.50 11.40
N GLU A 43 18.04 0.60 11.54
CA GLU A 43 19.24 0.58 10.70
C GLU A 43 18.89 0.32 9.23
N GLY A 44 18.05 -0.68 8.95
CA GLY A 44 17.61 -0.99 7.59
C GLY A 44 16.81 0.15 6.96
N ALA A 45 15.97 0.84 7.73
CA ALA A 45 15.20 1.99 7.28
C ALA A 45 16.10 3.20 6.95
N ALA A 46 17.15 3.42 7.76
CA ALA A 46 18.12 4.49 7.53
C ALA A 46 19.10 4.18 6.38
N ALA A 47 19.41 2.90 6.15
CA ALA A 47 20.36 2.46 5.13
C ALA A 47 19.77 2.32 3.72
N ALA A 48 18.45 2.41 3.56
CA ALA A 48 17.83 2.38 2.23
C ALA A 48 18.18 3.65 1.45
N GLY A 49 18.74 3.49 0.25
CA GLY A 49 19.15 4.61 -0.61
C GLY A 49 18.01 5.16 -1.47
N ASP A 50 17.01 4.33 -1.74
CA ASP A 50 15.85 4.63 -2.56
C ASP A 50 14.63 3.84 -2.09
N LEU A 51 13.47 4.12 -2.70
CA LEU A 51 12.21 3.50 -2.34
C LEU A 51 12.17 2.00 -2.66
N HIS A 52 12.81 1.57 -3.76
CA HIS A 52 12.86 0.17 -4.15
C HIS A 52 13.65 -0.68 -3.14
N SER A 53 14.84 -0.23 -2.74
CA SER A 53 15.65 -0.89 -1.72
C SER A 53 14.99 -0.87 -0.35
N LEU A 54 14.20 0.16 -0.04
CA LEU A 54 13.36 0.19 1.15
C LEU A 54 12.26 -0.88 1.10
N ASP A 55 11.51 -0.95 -0.01
CA ASP A 55 10.44 -1.94 -0.22
C ASP A 55 10.99 -3.37 -0.12
N ALA A 56 12.17 -3.63 -0.71
CA ALA A 56 12.88 -4.89 -0.59
C ALA A 56 13.14 -5.27 0.88
N ARG A 57 13.74 -4.37 1.66
CA ARG A 57 14.03 -4.61 3.09
C ARG A 57 12.77 -4.80 3.93
N ILE A 58 11.73 -4.03 3.65
CA ILE A 58 10.42 -4.19 4.30
C ILE A 58 9.90 -5.59 4.05
N SER A 59 9.92 -6.05 2.80
CA SER A 59 9.32 -7.31 2.34
C SER A 59 9.97 -8.58 2.91
N VAL A 60 11.09 -8.46 3.63
CA VAL A 60 11.79 -9.59 4.28
C VAL A 60 11.89 -9.45 5.80
N CYS A 61 11.34 -8.38 6.39
CA CYS A 61 11.39 -8.13 7.83
C CYS A 61 10.75 -9.25 8.68
N GLN A 62 11.44 -9.59 9.78
CA GLN A 62 11.07 -10.61 10.77
C GLN A 62 11.04 -10.08 12.22
N ALA A 63 11.13 -8.76 12.41
CA ALA A 63 11.30 -8.13 13.74
C ALA A 63 10.16 -8.30 14.76
N CYS A 64 9.00 -8.84 14.37
CA CYS A 64 7.82 -8.99 15.22
C CYS A 64 7.41 -10.45 15.35
N PRO A 65 7.93 -11.23 16.34
CA PRO A 65 7.74 -12.68 16.41
C PRO A 65 6.28 -13.15 16.35
N ARG A 66 5.36 -12.44 17.03
CA ARG A 66 3.92 -12.77 16.99
C ARG A 66 3.33 -12.62 15.59
N LEU A 67 3.72 -11.59 14.84
CA LEU A 67 3.24 -11.34 13.48
C LEU A 67 3.87 -12.31 12.48
N VAL A 68 5.16 -12.63 12.65
CA VAL A 68 5.87 -13.64 11.85
C VAL A 68 5.18 -14.99 12.02
N GLY A 69 5.03 -15.46 13.26
CA GLY A 69 4.38 -16.73 13.54
C GLY A 69 2.95 -16.78 12.97
N TRP A 70 2.16 -15.72 13.14
CA TRP A 70 0.78 -15.68 12.62
C TRP A 70 0.70 -15.67 11.09
N ARG A 71 1.47 -14.81 10.42
CA ARG A 71 1.36 -14.64 8.96
C ARG A 71 1.77 -15.91 8.21
N GLU A 72 2.78 -16.61 8.73
CA GLU A 72 3.33 -17.85 8.18
C GLU A 72 2.42 -19.03 8.48
N ASP A 73 1.90 -19.13 9.70
CA ASP A 73 0.91 -20.14 10.07
C ASP A 73 -0.35 -20.03 9.21
N VAL A 74 -0.84 -18.81 8.92
CA VAL A 74 -1.94 -18.60 7.98
C VAL A 74 -1.56 -19.02 6.55
N ALA A 75 -0.32 -18.75 6.12
CA ALA A 75 0.18 -19.16 4.82
C ALA A 75 0.31 -20.69 4.67
N VAL A 76 0.44 -21.43 5.78
CA VAL A 76 0.45 -22.90 5.78
C VAL A 76 -0.95 -23.47 5.91
N ARG A 77 -1.74 -23.03 6.90
CA ARG A 77 -3.09 -23.55 7.17
C ARG A 77 -4.09 -23.18 6.09
N LYS A 78 -4.02 -21.94 5.62
CA LYS A 78 -4.85 -21.31 4.59
C LYS A 78 -6.34 -21.32 4.89
N ARG A 79 -7.07 -20.45 4.21
CA ARG A 79 -8.54 -20.57 4.17
C ARG A 79 -8.90 -21.62 3.13
N ARG A 80 -9.93 -22.42 3.39
CA ARG A 80 -10.41 -23.47 2.46
C ARG A 80 -10.62 -22.97 1.02
N SER A 81 -11.11 -21.75 0.83
CA SER A 81 -11.32 -21.15 -0.51
C SER A 81 -10.03 -20.86 -1.28
N PHE A 82 -8.88 -20.88 -0.61
CA PHE A 82 -7.55 -20.57 -1.16
C PHE A 82 -6.53 -21.68 -0.84
N ALA A 83 -7.01 -22.90 -0.57
CA ALA A 83 -6.16 -24.01 -0.13
C ALA A 83 -5.06 -24.35 -1.17
N ASP A 84 -5.43 -24.22 -2.44
CA ASP A 84 -4.60 -24.59 -3.59
C ASP A 84 -3.70 -23.43 -4.08
N GLU A 85 -3.73 -22.28 -3.40
CA GLU A 85 -2.88 -21.13 -3.74
C GLU A 85 -1.63 -21.06 -2.84
N PRO A 86 -0.45 -20.71 -3.36
CA PRO A 86 0.67 -20.29 -2.53
C PRO A 86 0.35 -18.94 -1.85
N TYR A 87 0.82 -18.77 -0.62
CA TYR A 87 0.68 -17.50 0.11
C TYR A 87 2.03 -16.81 0.21
N TRP A 88 2.04 -15.51 -0.07
CA TRP A 88 3.16 -14.61 0.17
C TRP A 88 3.79 -14.81 1.56
N GLY A 89 2.99 -14.76 2.64
CA GLY A 89 3.42 -15.09 4.00
C GLY A 89 4.55 -14.21 4.56
N ARG A 90 4.82 -13.06 3.94
CA ARG A 90 5.88 -12.09 4.27
C ARG A 90 5.28 -10.70 4.56
N PRO A 91 6.05 -9.72 5.05
CA PRO A 91 5.58 -8.35 5.12
C PRO A 91 5.24 -7.81 3.73
N VAL A 92 4.30 -6.87 3.66
CA VAL A 92 3.82 -6.27 2.43
C VAL A 92 4.32 -4.82 2.35
N ALA A 93 5.09 -4.52 1.31
CA ALA A 93 5.59 -3.18 1.03
C ALA A 93 4.48 -2.25 0.49
N GLY A 94 4.81 -0.97 0.28
CA GLY A 94 3.88 -0.06 -0.38
C GLY A 94 3.70 -0.40 -1.86
N PHE A 95 2.60 0.08 -2.46
CA PHE A 95 2.29 -0.18 -3.87
C PHE A 95 1.87 1.11 -4.58
N GLY A 96 2.34 1.32 -5.80
CA GLY A 96 1.99 2.46 -6.63
C GLY A 96 3.19 3.37 -6.92
N ASP A 97 2.89 4.62 -7.23
CA ASP A 97 3.84 5.59 -7.78
C ASP A 97 4.91 6.03 -6.76
N GLU A 98 6.18 6.08 -7.18
CA GLU A 98 7.32 6.55 -6.37
C GLU A 98 7.28 8.08 -6.18
N ARG A 99 6.60 8.80 -7.07
CA ARG A 99 6.39 10.24 -7.03
C ARG A 99 4.91 10.60 -6.81
N ALA A 100 4.21 9.74 -6.07
CA ALA A 100 2.78 9.89 -5.80
C ALA A 100 2.42 11.26 -5.22
N ARG A 101 1.35 11.86 -5.75
CA ARG A 101 0.71 13.06 -5.18
C ARG A 101 -0.39 12.74 -4.20
N LEU A 102 -0.99 11.56 -4.32
CA LEU A 102 -1.97 11.02 -3.40
C LEU A 102 -1.39 9.82 -2.65
N LEU A 103 -1.44 9.85 -1.32
CA LEU A 103 -1.21 8.65 -0.51
C LEU A 103 -2.51 8.09 0.04
N ILE A 104 -2.61 6.77 0.11
CA ILE A 104 -3.67 6.06 0.84
C ILE A 104 -3.01 5.24 1.94
N ILE A 105 -3.35 5.51 3.20
CA ILE A 105 -2.71 4.87 4.36
C ILE A 105 -3.75 4.11 5.16
N GLY A 106 -3.56 2.79 5.24
CA GLY A 106 -4.41 1.87 6.01
C GLY A 106 -3.71 1.26 7.23
N LEU A 107 -4.40 0.31 7.85
CA LEU A 107 -3.95 -0.36 9.08
C LEU A 107 -2.81 -1.35 8.85
N ALA A 108 -3.15 -2.50 8.25
CA ALA A 108 -2.27 -3.65 8.08
C ALA A 108 -2.85 -4.63 7.04
N PRO A 109 -2.05 -5.53 6.45
CA PRO A 109 -2.52 -6.62 5.61
C PRO A 109 -3.60 -7.49 6.26
N ALA A 110 -4.62 -7.88 5.50
CA ALA A 110 -5.52 -8.94 5.89
C ALA A 110 -4.84 -10.31 5.75
N ALA A 111 -5.17 -11.24 6.64
CA ALA A 111 -4.59 -12.59 6.69
C ALA A 111 -4.75 -13.40 5.39
N ASN A 112 -5.85 -13.20 4.65
CA ASN A 112 -6.14 -13.86 3.37
C ASN A 112 -6.24 -12.89 2.19
N GLY A 113 -5.88 -11.63 2.40
CA GLY A 113 -5.75 -10.61 1.35
C GLY A 113 -4.28 -10.44 1.02
N ALA A 114 -3.70 -9.31 1.39
CA ALA A 114 -2.31 -8.97 1.11
C ALA A 114 -1.28 -9.97 1.67
N ASN A 115 -1.58 -10.70 2.76
CA ASN A 115 -0.69 -11.79 3.24
C ASN A 115 -0.69 -13.03 2.33
N ARG A 116 -1.71 -13.20 1.49
CA ARG A 116 -1.76 -14.21 0.44
C ARG A 116 -1.14 -13.68 -0.84
N THR A 117 -1.52 -12.48 -1.25
CA THR A 117 -1.23 -11.95 -2.60
C THR A 117 0.10 -11.20 -2.70
N GLY A 118 0.67 -10.74 -1.58
CA GLY A 118 1.91 -9.97 -1.56
C GLY A 118 1.75 -8.49 -1.89
N ARG A 119 0.55 -8.02 -2.24
CA ARG A 119 0.28 -6.60 -2.58
C ARG A 119 -0.72 -5.98 -1.62
N VAL A 120 -0.43 -4.76 -1.15
CA VAL A 120 -1.27 -4.08 -0.16
C VAL A 120 -2.71 -3.91 -0.68
N PHE A 121 -3.69 -4.10 0.21
CA PHE A 121 -5.13 -4.05 -0.08
C PHE A 121 -5.64 -5.01 -1.17
N THR A 122 -4.87 -6.03 -1.58
CA THR A 122 -5.21 -6.91 -2.70
C THR A 122 -5.75 -8.26 -2.22
N GLY A 123 -6.81 -8.77 -2.85
CA GLY A 123 -7.30 -10.14 -2.62
C GLY A 123 -8.23 -10.33 -1.42
N ASP A 124 -8.85 -9.25 -0.92
CA ASP A 124 -9.92 -9.33 0.06
C ASP A 124 -11.07 -8.35 -0.27
N ARG A 125 -12.21 -8.53 0.39
CA ARG A 125 -13.43 -7.74 0.11
C ARG A 125 -13.29 -6.24 0.39
N SER A 126 -12.41 -5.84 1.30
CA SER A 126 -12.18 -4.41 1.56
C SER A 126 -11.37 -3.80 0.42
N GLY A 127 -10.41 -4.56 -0.10
CA GLY A 127 -9.68 -4.28 -1.33
C GLY A 127 -10.58 -4.11 -2.54
N ASP A 128 -11.51 -5.04 -2.77
CA ASP A 128 -12.45 -5.00 -3.90
C ASP A 128 -13.22 -3.66 -3.94
N TRP A 129 -13.72 -3.19 -2.80
CA TRP A 129 -14.41 -1.91 -2.68
C TRP A 129 -13.49 -0.72 -2.98
N LEU A 130 -12.27 -0.75 -2.44
CA LEU A 130 -11.29 0.33 -2.64
C LEU A 130 -10.88 0.45 -4.10
N PHE A 131 -10.48 -0.65 -4.75
CA PHE A 131 -10.02 -0.63 -6.13
C PHE A 131 -11.14 -0.34 -7.13
N ALA A 132 -12.37 -0.83 -6.89
CA ALA A 132 -13.52 -0.46 -7.70
C ALA A 132 -13.78 1.05 -7.67
N SER A 133 -13.73 1.66 -6.49
CA SER A 133 -13.88 3.11 -6.33
C SER A 133 -12.73 3.89 -7.00
N LEU A 134 -11.48 3.47 -6.78
CA LEU A 134 -10.31 4.08 -7.42
C LEU A 134 -10.41 4.07 -8.95
N HIS A 135 -10.86 2.98 -9.53
CA HIS A 135 -11.10 2.90 -10.97
C HIS A 135 -12.20 3.86 -11.41
N ARG A 136 -13.36 3.89 -10.71
CA ARG A 136 -14.46 4.81 -11.03
C ARG A 136 -14.04 6.28 -11.00
N VAL A 137 -13.14 6.66 -10.08
CA VAL A 137 -12.66 8.05 -9.96
C VAL A 137 -11.38 8.34 -10.76
N GLY A 138 -10.88 7.37 -11.54
CA GLY A 138 -9.73 7.54 -12.44
C GLY A 138 -8.35 7.46 -11.77
N LEU A 139 -8.25 6.90 -10.56
CA LEU A 139 -7.00 6.71 -9.81
C LEU A 139 -6.37 5.31 -10.02
N ALA A 140 -7.04 4.40 -10.73
CA ALA A 140 -6.52 3.08 -11.10
C ALA A 140 -6.93 2.71 -12.54
N ASN A 141 -6.14 1.87 -13.20
CA ASN A 141 -6.40 1.43 -14.58
C ASN A 141 -7.43 0.30 -14.71
N GLN A 142 -7.80 -0.35 -13.61
CA GLN A 142 -8.77 -1.45 -13.58
C GLN A 142 -9.45 -1.49 -12.20
N ALA A 143 -10.65 -2.06 -12.14
CA ALA A 143 -11.45 -2.12 -10.92
C ALA A 143 -11.01 -3.25 -9.97
N GLU A 144 -10.43 -4.31 -10.50
CA GLU A 144 -10.07 -5.51 -9.75
C GLU A 144 -8.59 -5.57 -9.39
N SER A 145 -8.30 -6.04 -8.18
CA SER A 145 -6.96 -6.31 -7.67
C SER A 145 -6.96 -7.69 -7.01
N THR A 146 -6.55 -8.71 -7.76
CA THR A 146 -6.79 -10.12 -7.39
C THR A 146 -5.53 -10.87 -7.00
N SER A 147 -4.40 -10.55 -7.63
CA SER A 147 -3.08 -11.14 -7.35
C SER A 147 -1.97 -10.16 -7.73
N ALA A 148 -0.78 -10.31 -7.15
CA ALA A 148 0.39 -9.66 -7.72
C ALA A 148 0.59 -10.12 -9.19
N GLY A 149 1.04 -9.22 -10.06
CA GLY A 149 1.23 -9.48 -11.49
C GLY A 149 -0.03 -9.44 -12.34
N ASP A 150 -1.18 -9.00 -11.81
CA ASP A 150 -2.42 -8.86 -12.58
C ASP A 150 -2.49 -7.61 -13.49
N GLY A 151 -1.42 -6.81 -13.54
CA GLY A 151 -1.30 -5.64 -14.41
C GLY A 151 -1.97 -4.37 -13.87
N LEU A 152 -2.48 -4.40 -12.62
CA LEU A 152 -2.98 -3.23 -11.92
C LEU A 152 -1.93 -2.14 -11.78
N ARG A 153 -2.34 -0.89 -11.98
CA ARG A 153 -1.52 0.31 -11.88
C ARG A 153 -2.34 1.44 -11.29
N LEU A 154 -1.70 2.21 -10.41
CA LEU A 154 -2.26 3.41 -9.80
C LEU A 154 -1.80 4.65 -10.58
N VAL A 155 -2.66 5.68 -10.62
CA VAL A 155 -2.38 6.95 -11.28
C VAL A 155 -2.07 8.00 -10.22
N GLY A 156 -0.82 8.50 -10.21
CA GLY A 156 -0.35 9.52 -9.26
C GLY A 156 -0.53 9.16 -7.78
N THR A 157 -0.72 7.87 -7.46
CA THR A 157 -1.16 7.39 -6.15
C THR A 157 -0.24 6.29 -5.64
N ARG A 158 0.02 6.28 -4.32
CA ARG A 158 0.69 5.18 -3.61
C ARG A 158 -0.08 4.78 -2.36
N MET A 159 -0.11 3.48 -2.11
CA MET A 159 -0.79 2.84 -1.00
C MET A 159 0.21 2.31 0.02
N LEU A 160 -0.05 2.58 1.30
CA LEU A 160 0.78 2.21 2.44
C LEU A 160 -0.06 1.53 3.53
N ALA A 161 0.60 0.71 4.34
CA ALA A 161 0.04 0.22 5.60
C ALA A 161 0.92 0.63 6.79
N THR A 162 0.29 1.03 7.89
CA THR A 162 1.01 1.40 9.12
C THR A 162 1.81 0.22 9.70
N VAL A 163 1.26 -0.99 9.63
CA VAL A 163 1.94 -2.24 9.99
C VAL A 163 2.01 -3.14 8.76
N ARG A 164 3.21 -3.68 8.46
CA ARG A 164 3.46 -4.40 7.20
C ARG A 164 3.14 -5.88 7.22
N CYS A 165 2.83 -6.46 8.38
CA CYS A 165 2.48 -7.87 8.51
C CYS A 165 1.02 -8.03 8.91
N ALA A 166 0.38 -9.11 8.48
CA ALA A 166 -0.98 -9.42 8.93
C ALA A 166 -0.98 -9.67 10.45
N PRO A 167 -1.80 -8.93 11.23
CA PRO A 167 -1.95 -9.20 12.65
C PRO A 167 -3.14 -10.14 12.92
N PRO A 168 -3.05 -11.01 13.94
CA PRO A 168 -4.21 -11.73 14.45
C PRO A 168 -5.39 -10.79 14.71
N ALA A 169 -6.59 -11.21 14.28
CA ALA A 169 -7.83 -10.43 14.40
C ALA A 169 -7.76 -9.00 13.81
N ASN A 170 -6.84 -8.74 12.88
CA ASN A 170 -6.57 -7.41 12.33
C ASN A 170 -6.23 -6.37 13.43
N ARG A 171 -5.56 -6.80 14.50
CA ARG A 171 -5.21 -5.94 15.65
C ARG A 171 -3.72 -6.03 15.97
N PRO A 172 -2.89 -5.12 15.41
CA PRO A 172 -1.51 -5.00 15.83
C PRO A 172 -1.44 -4.43 17.25
N THR A 173 -0.41 -4.81 18.00
CA THR A 173 -0.10 -4.21 19.30
C THR A 173 0.58 -2.85 19.13
N THR A 174 0.65 -2.07 20.21
CA THR A 174 1.42 -0.83 20.25
C THR A 174 2.91 -1.08 19.96
N SER A 175 3.48 -2.15 20.53
CA SER A 175 4.89 -2.53 20.31
C SER A 175 5.16 -2.92 18.85
N GLU A 176 4.25 -3.65 18.22
CA GLU A 176 4.36 -4.00 16.80
C GLU A 176 4.25 -2.77 15.90
N ARG A 177 3.32 -1.86 16.20
CA ARG A 177 3.22 -0.57 15.51
C ARG A 177 4.52 0.22 15.63
N ASP A 178 5.06 0.33 16.83
CA ASP A 178 6.25 1.12 17.11
C ASP A 178 7.50 0.49 16.49
N THR A 179 7.56 -0.84 16.43
CA THR A 179 8.60 -1.57 15.70
C THR A 179 8.49 -1.35 14.19
N CYS A 180 7.28 -1.22 13.64
CA CYS A 180 7.06 -0.98 12.21
C CYS A 180 7.21 0.50 11.80
N ALA A 181 7.12 1.43 12.75
CA ALA A 181 7.10 2.87 12.48
C ALA A 181 8.31 3.39 11.67
N PRO A 182 9.57 2.92 11.88
CA PRO A 182 10.71 3.35 11.08
C PRO A 182 10.53 3.07 9.58
N TRP A 183 9.87 1.97 9.20
CA TRP A 183 9.55 1.68 7.80
C TRP A 183 8.57 2.69 7.22
N LEU A 184 7.50 3.02 7.96
CA LEU A 184 6.53 4.04 7.53
C LEU A 184 7.20 5.42 7.38
N LEU A 185 8.06 5.81 8.33
CA LEU A 185 8.76 7.08 8.29
C LEU A 185 9.72 7.17 7.11
N ALA A 186 10.51 6.12 6.86
CA ALA A 186 11.43 6.07 5.73
C ALA A 186 10.67 6.15 4.40
N GLU A 187 9.56 5.43 4.27
CA GLU A 187 8.76 5.45 3.04
C GLU A 187 8.13 6.82 2.81
N LEU A 188 7.58 7.44 3.86
CA LEU A 188 7.09 8.81 3.80
C LEU A 188 8.18 9.81 3.42
N ARG A 189 9.41 9.68 3.95
CA ARG A 189 10.54 10.56 3.56
C ARG A 189 10.79 10.57 2.06
N PHE A 190 10.68 9.42 1.39
CA PHE A 190 10.90 9.31 -0.05
C PHE A 190 9.79 10.00 -0.86
N VAL A 191 8.53 9.86 -0.43
CA VAL A 191 7.38 10.32 -1.24
C VAL A 191 6.88 11.71 -0.88
N LEU A 192 7.08 12.18 0.36
CA LEU A 192 6.57 13.47 0.86
C LEU A 192 6.89 14.69 -0.01
N PRO A 193 8.05 14.80 -0.69
CA PRO A 193 8.30 15.93 -1.59
C PRO A 193 7.22 16.11 -2.68
N TYR A 194 6.58 15.01 -3.11
CA TYR A 194 5.60 15.00 -4.19
C TYR A 194 4.15 15.04 -3.67
N VAL A 195 3.92 14.50 -2.48
CA VAL A 195 2.59 14.35 -1.89
C VAL A 195 1.89 15.70 -1.69
N ARG A 196 0.60 15.73 -2.02
CA ARG A 196 -0.30 16.87 -1.84
C ARG A 196 -1.57 16.50 -1.10
N CYS A 197 -1.99 15.23 -1.17
CA CYS A 197 -3.09 14.72 -0.38
C CYS A 197 -2.77 13.34 0.22
N VAL A 198 -3.28 13.07 1.42
CA VAL A 198 -3.28 11.76 2.06
C VAL A 198 -4.71 11.40 2.43
N VAL A 199 -5.15 10.20 2.09
CA VAL A 199 -6.39 9.59 2.57
C VAL A 199 -6.04 8.55 3.63
N ALA A 200 -6.48 8.78 4.86
CA ALA A 200 -6.32 7.85 5.97
C ALA A 200 -7.56 6.96 6.10
N LEU A 201 -7.37 5.64 5.92
CA LEU A 201 -8.43 4.64 6.06
C LEU A 201 -8.60 4.23 7.53
N GLY A 202 -9.62 4.78 8.17
CA GLY A 202 -9.96 4.55 9.58
C GLY A 202 -9.10 5.35 10.56
N GLY A 203 -9.56 5.38 11.83
CA GLY A 203 -8.89 6.15 12.88
C GLY A 203 -7.43 5.73 13.15
N TYR A 204 -7.10 4.46 12.88
CA TYR A 204 -5.72 3.99 13.06
C TYR A 204 -4.77 4.56 12.00
N GLY A 205 -5.17 4.55 10.72
CA GLY A 205 -4.40 5.18 9.65
C GLY A 205 -4.26 6.69 9.89
N TRP A 206 -5.32 7.32 10.39
CA TRP A 206 -5.36 8.75 10.73
C TRP A 206 -4.34 9.09 11.81
N ASP A 207 -4.39 8.40 12.94
CA ASP A 207 -3.47 8.62 14.06
C ASP A 207 -2.02 8.33 13.67
N ALA A 208 -1.78 7.26 12.89
CA ALA A 208 -0.47 6.93 12.37
C ALA A 208 0.08 8.02 11.45
N THR A 209 -0.77 8.56 10.56
CA THR A 209 -0.39 9.63 9.64
C THR A 209 -0.02 10.90 10.40
N LEU A 210 -0.88 11.35 11.33
CA LEU A 210 -0.60 12.54 12.14
C LEU A 210 0.67 12.40 12.99
N ARG A 211 0.93 11.20 13.52
CA ARG A 211 2.16 10.92 14.26
C ARG A 211 3.38 11.00 13.35
N ALA A 212 3.35 10.29 12.22
CA ALA A 212 4.48 10.22 11.29
C ALA A 212 4.80 11.59 10.70
N MET A 213 3.79 12.37 10.32
CA MET A 213 3.95 13.74 9.83
C MET A 213 4.66 14.62 10.87
N ARG A 214 4.24 14.55 12.14
CA ARG A 214 4.91 15.29 13.23
C ARG A 214 6.36 14.87 13.43
N GLU A 215 6.64 13.58 13.36
CA GLU A 215 7.99 13.02 13.52
C GLU A 215 8.92 13.41 12.36
N LEU A 216 8.35 13.61 11.16
CA LEU A 216 9.04 14.13 9.99
C LEU A 216 9.14 15.66 9.95
N GLY A 217 8.75 16.34 11.04
CA GLY A 217 8.83 17.80 11.16
C GLY A 217 7.73 18.57 10.41
N VAL A 218 6.72 17.89 9.89
CA VAL A 218 5.55 18.55 9.30
C VAL A 218 4.67 19.11 10.43
N ALA A 219 4.29 20.38 10.32
CA ALA A 219 3.41 21.01 11.30
C ALA A 219 2.04 20.31 11.33
N VAL A 220 1.59 19.96 12.53
CA VAL A 220 0.29 19.31 12.78
C VAL A 220 -0.51 20.17 13.75
N PRO A 221 -1.79 20.50 13.44
CA PRO A 221 -2.62 21.33 14.31
C PRO A 221 -2.73 20.83 15.76
N ARG A 222 -2.92 21.78 16.68
CA ARG A 222 -3.18 21.55 18.11
C ARG A 222 -4.49 22.25 18.52
N PRO A 223 -5.43 21.57 19.22
CA PRO A 223 -5.38 20.18 19.68
C PRO A 223 -5.36 19.16 18.52
N LYS A 224 -4.98 17.91 18.81
CA LYS A 224 -4.90 16.84 17.79
C LYS A 224 -6.26 16.72 17.07
N PRO A 225 -6.30 16.85 15.73
CA PRO A 225 -7.54 16.69 14.98
C PRO A 225 -8.20 15.33 15.21
N ALA A 226 -9.51 15.33 15.42
CA ALA A 226 -10.31 14.12 15.56
C ALA A 226 -10.53 13.45 14.20
N PHE A 227 -10.55 12.11 14.19
CA PHE A 227 -10.89 11.35 13.01
C PHE A 227 -12.40 11.41 12.73
N GLY A 228 -12.75 11.56 11.45
CA GLY A 228 -14.11 11.40 10.93
C GLY A 228 -14.06 11.07 9.44
N HIS A 229 -15.14 10.52 8.90
CA HIS A 229 -15.25 10.38 7.45
C HIS A 229 -15.43 11.76 6.81
N ALA A 230 -14.73 11.98 5.70
CA ALA A 230 -14.57 13.27 5.03
C ALA A 230 -13.95 14.37 5.90
N ALA A 231 -13.43 14.06 7.10
CA ALA A 231 -12.70 15.03 7.92
C ALA A 231 -11.46 15.49 7.15
N ARG A 232 -11.24 16.81 7.07
CA ARG A 232 -10.15 17.41 6.33
C ARG A 232 -9.26 18.24 7.24
N VAL A 233 -7.95 18.06 7.12
CA VAL A 233 -6.94 18.78 7.90
C VAL A 233 -5.79 19.18 6.99
N ARG A 234 -5.40 20.45 7.03
CA ARG A 234 -4.19 20.94 6.38
C ARG A 234 -2.97 20.69 7.27
N LEU A 235 -1.94 20.04 6.73
CA LEU A 235 -0.68 19.74 7.40
C LEU A 235 0.47 20.53 6.77
N GLY A 236 1.34 21.10 7.61
CA GLY A 236 2.44 21.97 7.21
C GLY A 236 2.03 23.44 7.06
N ASP A 237 2.97 24.33 7.36
CA ASP A 237 2.78 25.80 7.35
C ASP A 237 3.37 26.46 6.09
N GLY A 238 3.94 25.67 5.17
CA GLY A 238 4.66 26.13 3.98
C GLY A 238 3.77 26.38 2.76
N ALA A 239 4.41 26.77 1.65
CA ALA A 239 3.76 27.09 0.38
C ALA A 239 3.07 25.90 -0.30
N ALA A 240 3.45 24.66 0.05
CA ALA A 240 2.84 23.43 -0.45
C ALA A 240 2.46 22.51 0.72
N PRO A 241 1.33 22.78 1.39
CA PRO A 241 0.84 21.93 2.46
C PRO A 241 0.28 20.62 1.93
N VAL A 242 0.17 19.65 2.82
CA VAL A 242 -0.45 18.35 2.53
C VAL A 242 -1.86 18.34 3.12
N GLU A 243 -2.85 18.02 2.30
CA GLU A 243 -4.23 17.82 2.73
C GLU A 243 -4.39 16.39 3.27
N LEU A 244 -4.86 16.25 4.51
CA LEU A 244 -5.22 14.97 5.11
C LEU A 244 -6.73 14.81 5.12
N LEU A 245 -7.23 13.74 4.50
CA LEU A 245 -8.62 13.33 4.48
C LEU A 245 -8.83 12.05 5.30
N GLY A 246 -9.87 12.03 6.11
CA GLY A 246 -10.31 10.85 6.84
C GLY A 246 -11.34 10.08 6.02
N CYS A 247 -11.20 8.77 5.92
CA CYS A 247 -12.20 7.89 5.32
C CYS A 247 -12.52 6.75 6.28
N TYR A 248 -13.79 6.36 6.43
CA TYR A 248 -14.09 5.10 7.07
C TYR A 248 -13.46 3.95 6.27
N HIS A 249 -12.95 2.95 6.97
CA HIS A 249 -12.36 1.79 6.32
C HIS A 249 -13.45 1.01 5.58
N PRO A 250 -13.22 0.54 4.33
CA PRO A 250 -14.18 -0.25 3.57
C PRO A 250 -14.28 -1.71 4.07
N SER A 251 -14.31 -1.91 5.39
CA SER A 251 -14.52 -3.24 5.97
C SER A 251 -15.95 -3.71 5.70
N GLN A 252 -16.15 -5.03 5.61
CA GLN A 252 -17.50 -5.61 5.50
C GLN A 252 -18.46 -5.08 6.55
N GLN A 253 -17.98 -4.87 7.79
CA GLN A 253 -18.79 -4.31 8.85
C GLN A 253 -19.32 -2.91 8.50
N ASN A 254 -18.48 -2.04 7.93
CA ASN A 254 -18.91 -0.68 7.57
C ASN A 254 -19.78 -0.66 6.31
N THR A 255 -19.47 -1.50 5.32
CA THR A 255 -20.18 -1.51 4.04
C THR A 255 -21.54 -2.19 4.14
N PHE A 256 -21.65 -3.31 4.87
CA PHE A 256 -22.95 -4.00 5.05
C PHE A 256 -23.92 -3.26 5.95
N THR A 257 -23.43 -2.44 6.88
CA THR A 257 -24.29 -1.62 7.77
C THR A 257 -24.67 -0.28 7.18
N GLY A 258 -24.17 0.06 5.97
CA GLY A 258 -24.39 1.37 5.36
C GLY A 258 -23.61 2.52 6.02
N ARG A 259 -22.75 2.23 7.00
CA ARG A 259 -21.86 3.24 7.63
C ARG A 259 -20.89 3.85 6.61
N LEU A 260 -20.52 3.08 5.59
CA LEU A 260 -19.84 3.57 4.39
C LEU A 260 -20.58 3.03 3.17
N THR A 261 -20.95 3.92 2.25
CA THR A 261 -21.55 3.56 0.96
C THR A 261 -20.54 3.80 -0.17
N GLU A 262 -20.81 3.24 -1.36
CA GLU A 262 -19.93 3.47 -2.53
C GLU A 262 -19.85 4.96 -2.90
N PRO A 263 -20.97 5.72 -2.97
CA PRO A 263 -20.88 7.17 -3.24
C PRO A 263 -20.03 7.93 -2.22
N MET A 264 -20.13 7.59 -0.92
CA MET A 264 -19.30 8.22 0.11
C MET A 264 -17.80 7.95 -0.08
N LEU A 265 -17.43 6.74 -0.51
CA LEU A 265 -16.04 6.41 -0.81
C LEU A 265 -15.56 7.14 -2.07
N ASP A 266 -16.37 7.13 -3.13
CA ASP A 266 -16.09 7.83 -4.39
C ASP A 266 -15.91 9.34 -4.16
N ASP A 267 -16.75 9.97 -3.33
CA ASP A 267 -16.66 11.39 -2.99
C ASP A 267 -15.34 11.74 -2.30
N VAL A 268 -14.91 10.94 -1.31
CA VAL A 268 -13.63 11.16 -0.63
C VAL A 268 -12.46 10.99 -1.60
N LEU A 269 -12.47 9.95 -2.43
CA LEU A 269 -11.36 9.70 -3.36
C LEU A 269 -11.33 10.71 -4.53
N SER A 270 -12.48 11.16 -5.03
CA SER A 270 -12.55 12.25 -6.01
C SER A 270 -12.03 13.56 -5.40
N THR A 271 -12.45 13.89 -4.18
CA THR A 271 -11.94 15.07 -3.46
C THR A 271 -10.42 14.97 -3.27
N ALA A 272 -9.92 13.80 -2.89
CA ALA A 272 -8.50 13.55 -2.72
C ALA A 272 -7.71 13.72 -4.03
N ARG A 273 -8.23 13.19 -5.14
CA ARG A 273 -7.66 13.35 -6.49
C ARG A 273 -7.55 14.82 -6.86
N ASP A 274 -8.61 15.59 -6.64
CA ASP A 274 -8.68 17.00 -7.02
C ASP A 274 -7.72 17.85 -6.16
N LEU A 275 -7.66 17.62 -4.84
CA LEU A 275 -6.68 18.25 -3.95
C LEU A 275 -5.25 17.82 -4.29
N ALA A 276 -5.06 16.56 -4.68
CA ALA A 276 -3.82 16.06 -5.22
C ALA A 276 -3.57 16.51 -6.66
N GLY A 277 -4.41 17.36 -7.26
CA GLY A 277 -4.32 17.88 -8.63
C GLY A 277 -3.97 16.82 -9.68
N ILE A 278 -4.50 15.61 -9.55
CA ILE A 278 -4.30 14.52 -10.50
C ILE A 278 -5.36 14.68 -11.60
N ASP A 279 -4.92 14.89 -12.84
CA ASP A 279 -5.81 14.81 -14.00
C ASP A 279 -5.73 13.38 -14.58
N PRO A 280 -6.78 12.56 -14.43
CA PRO A 280 -6.77 11.19 -14.92
C PRO A 280 -6.73 11.10 -16.45
N ASN A 281 -7.11 12.16 -17.16
CA ASN A 281 -7.10 12.21 -18.63
C ASN A 281 -5.75 12.69 -19.19
N HIS A 282 -4.94 13.37 -18.37
CA HIS A 282 -3.61 13.87 -18.72
C HIS A 282 -2.60 13.52 -17.63
N PRO A 283 -2.31 12.22 -17.41
CA PRO A 283 -1.30 11.82 -16.44
C PRO A 283 0.05 12.41 -16.86
N ARG A 284 0.79 13.03 -15.93
CA ARG A 284 2.12 13.56 -16.26
C ARG A 284 3.07 12.41 -16.53
N GLU A 285 4.16 12.68 -17.25
CA GLU A 285 5.21 11.70 -17.56
C GLU A 285 5.77 10.97 -16.32
N HIS A 286 5.64 11.56 -15.13
CA HIS A 286 6.08 10.98 -13.86
C HIS A 286 4.97 10.31 -13.05
N ASP A 287 3.69 10.47 -13.43
CA ASP A 287 2.53 9.86 -12.75
C ASP A 287 2.34 8.38 -13.17
N VAL A 288 3.37 7.78 -13.77
CA VAL A 288 3.32 6.58 -14.60
C VAL A 288 4.62 5.78 -14.38
N SER A 289 4.54 4.62 -13.72
CA SER A 289 5.70 3.78 -13.39
C SER A 289 6.58 3.46 -14.61
N ALA A 290 7.89 3.28 -14.38
CA ALA A 290 8.90 3.06 -15.43
C ALA A 290 8.56 1.96 -16.47
N HIS A 291 7.71 0.99 -16.10
CA HIS A 291 7.23 -0.09 -16.96
C HIS A 291 6.36 0.39 -18.16
N ILE A 292 5.69 1.54 -18.05
CA ILE A 292 4.80 2.08 -19.11
C ILE A 292 5.55 2.95 -20.14
N ARG A 293 6.80 3.34 -19.88
CA ARG A 293 7.59 4.16 -20.86
C ARG A 293 7.66 3.52 -22.25
N ARG A 294 7.48 2.20 -22.36
CA ARG A 294 7.42 1.47 -23.64
C ARG A 294 6.10 1.62 -24.42
N GLU A 295 4.94 1.76 -23.75
CA GLU A 295 3.65 1.83 -24.45
C GLU A 295 3.33 3.23 -25.00
N VAL A 296 3.70 4.29 -24.28
CA VAL A 296 3.50 5.68 -24.74
C VAL A 296 4.47 6.04 -25.86
N GLY A 297 5.68 5.44 -25.87
CA GLY A 297 6.65 5.56 -26.97
C GLY A 297 6.18 4.91 -28.27
N LEU A 298 5.46 3.78 -28.21
CA LEU A 298 4.91 3.11 -29.40
C LEU A 298 3.81 3.94 -30.08
N LYS A 299 2.97 4.64 -29.31
CA LYS A 299 1.89 5.48 -29.89
C LYS A 299 2.41 6.75 -30.55
N ARG A 300 3.53 7.34 -30.08
CA ARG A 300 4.12 8.53 -30.70
C ARG A 300 4.81 8.27 -32.04
N HIS A 301 5.23 7.03 -32.31
CA HIS A 301 5.79 6.65 -33.61
C HIS A 301 4.75 6.24 -34.65
N ALA A 302 3.50 5.99 -34.26
CA ALA A 302 2.43 5.56 -35.17
C ALA A 302 1.68 6.73 -35.87
N HIS A 303 2.06 7.99 -35.64
CA HIS A 303 1.46 9.18 -36.29
C HIS A 303 2.48 10.04 -37.07
N GLY A 304 3.66 9.47 -37.36
CA GLY A 304 4.72 10.13 -38.12
C GLY A 304 5.17 9.30 -39.33
N ALA A 305 4.24 8.84 -40.15
CA ALA A 305 4.52 8.30 -41.47
C ALA A 305 3.33 8.59 -42.38
N GLY A 306 3.25 9.83 -42.86
CA GLY A 306 2.50 10.19 -44.05
C GLY A 306 3.50 10.52 -45.15
N GLY A 307 3.39 9.83 -46.28
CA GLY A 307 4.16 10.01 -47.50
C GLY A 307 3.63 9.08 -48.56
#